data_AF-A0A7C2DR55-F1
#
_entry.id   AF-A0A7C2DR55-F1
#
_cell.length_a   1.000
_cell.length_b   1.000
_cell.length_c   1.000
_cell.angle_alpha   90.00
_cell.angle_beta   90.00
_cell.angle_gamma   90.00
#
_symmetry.space_group_name_H-M   'P 1'
#
loop_
_entity.id
_entity.type
_entity.pdbx_description
1 polymer ?
#
loop_
_entity_poly.entity_id
_entity_poly.type
_entity_poly.pdbx_seq_one_letter_code
_entity_poly.pdbx_strand_id
1 'polypeptide(L)'
;MMAARASPRPLCRAGRLVWKHHSCYHDAMTRTTISIPEDLLKRLRLLAAERGVSMAELIRESLKEVVGRRRPRPRSLGIGASGHVDTARRTGAQRPEPRAWR
;
A
#
# COMPACT_ATOMS: atom_id res chain seq x y z
N MET A 1 33.88 21.97 16.08
CA MET A 1 34.61 21.32 14.97
C MET A 1 34.29 19.82 15.03
N MET A 2 33.35 19.31 14.24
CA MET A 2 33.02 17.88 14.19
C MET A 2 33.04 17.37 12.75
N ALA A 3 33.74 16.25 12.56
CA ALA A 3 34.20 15.74 11.29
C ALA A 3 33.07 15.26 10.36
N ALA A 4 33.17 15.64 9.09
CA ALA A 4 32.33 15.16 8.01
C ALA A 4 32.53 13.64 7.81
N ARG A 5 31.44 12.87 7.90
CA ARG A 5 31.44 11.45 7.52
C ARG A 5 31.56 11.36 6.00
N ALA A 6 32.70 10.87 5.54
CA ALA A 6 32.98 10.61 4.14
C ALA A 6 31.91 9.67 3.55
N SER A 7 31.23 10.13 2.50
CA SER A 7 30.39 9.30 1.65
C SER A 7 31.27 8.31 0.87
N PRO A 8 30.85 7.06 0.67
CA PRO A 8 31.62 6.13 -0.14
C PRO A 8 31.60 6.59 -1.60
N ARG A 9 32.77 6.97 -2.10
CA ARG A 9 33.00 7.29 -3.51
C ARG A 9 32.69 6.04 -4.35
N PRO A 10 31.93 6.16 -5.46
CA PRO A 10 31.69 5.04 -6.34
C PRO A 10 33.01 4.61 -6.99
N LEU A 11 33.37 3.33 -6.83
CA LEU A 11 34.44 2.72 -7.63
C LEU A 11 33.86 2.41 -9.01
N CYS A 12 34.22 3.23 -9.99
CA CYS A 12 33.98 2.96 -11.40
C CYS A 12 34.77 1.72 -11.81
N ARG A 13 34.09 0.59 -12.04
CA ARG A 13 34.62 -0.52 -12.84
C ARG A 13 33.55 -0.97 -13.84
N ALA A 14 33.78 -0.62 -15.10
CA ALA A 14 33.10 -1.12 -16.30
C ALA A 14 31.57 -0.89 -16.40
N GLY A 15 31.17 0.36 -16.71
CA GLY A 15 30.07 0.66 -17.66
C GLY A 15 28.66 0.12 -17.41
N ARG A 16 28.38 -0.48 -16.26
CA ARG A 16 27.05 -0.92 -15.86
C ARG A 16 26.87 -0.55 -14.39
N LEU A 17 25.91 0.32 -14.10
CA LEU A 17 25.46 0.63 -12.73
C LEU A 17 24.81 -0.62 -12.15
N VAL A 18 25.63 -1.58 -11.70
CA VAL A 18 25.16 -2.70 -10.90
C VAL A 18 25.05 -2.18 -9.48
N TRP A 19 23.86 -1.70 -9.13
CA TRP A 19 23.52 -1.43 -7.74
C TRP A 19 23.63 -2.75 -7.00
N LYS A 20 24.62 -2.87 -6.11
CA LYS A 20 24.69 -3.99 -5.17
C LYS A 20 23.40 -3.95 -4.35
N HIS A 21 22.48 -4.89 -4.63
CA HIS A 21 21.31 -5.18 -3.81
C HIS A 21 21.79 -5.71 -2.45
N HIS A 22 22.29 -4.81 -1.60
CA HIS A 22 22.52 -5.06 -0.18
C HIS A 22 21.32 -4.53 0.63
N SER A 23 20.10 -4.88 0.21
CA SER A 23 18.87 -4.56 0.94
C SER A 23 18.14 -5.85 1.29
N CYS A 24 18.79 -6.68 2.09
CA CYS A 24 18.15 -7.85 2.68
C CYS A 24 17.66 -7.42 4.08
N TYR A 25 16.36 -7.60 4.33
CA TYR A 25 15.56 -7.25 5.53
C TYR A 25 14.92 -5.85 5.57
N HIS A 26 15.60 -4.77 5.19
CA HIS A 26 14.99 -3.42 5.26
C HIS A 26 14.07 -3.06 4.08
N ASP A 27 14.12 -3.78 2.97
CA ASP A 27 13.28 -3.54 1.78
C ASP A 27 11.80 -3.91 2.00
N ALA A 28 11.54 -4.90 2.86
CA ALA A 28 10.19 -5.42 3.10
C ALA A 28 9.41 -4.65 4.19
N MET A 29 10.11 -3.99 5.11
CA MET A 29 9.49 -3.30 6.26
C MET A 29 10.19 -1.97 6.57
N THR A 30 9.47 -0.88 6.42
CA THR A 30 9.90 0.46 6.84
C THR A 30 9.57 0.69 8.31
N ARG A 31 10.54 1.19 9.09
CA ARG A 31 10.32 1.59 10.49
C ARG A 31 9.65 2.97 10.55
N THR A 32 8.49 3.04 11.20
CA THR A 32 7.80 4.30 11.47
C THR A 32 7.75 4.53 12.98
N THR A 33 8.21 5.69 13.43
CA THR A 33 8.04 6.13 14.83
C THR A 33 6.79 6.98 14.92
N ILE A 34 5.83 6.57 15.73
CA ILE A 34 4.56 7.29 15.95
C ILE A 34 4.41 7.63 17.43
N SER A 35 3.92 8.83 17.73
CA SER A 35 3.55 9.22 19.08
C SER A 35 2.13 8.74 19.37
N ILE A 36 1.93 8.04 20.48
CA ILE A 36 0.64 7.47 20.88
C ILE A 36 0.36 7.88 22.34
N PRO A 37 -0.87 8.29 22.71
CA PRO A 37 -1.22 8.55 24.10
C PRO A 37 -1.06 7.28 24.96
N GLU A 38 -0.65 7.47 26.21
CA GLU A 38 -0.31 6.38 27.13
C GLU A 38 -1.49 5.43 27.40
N ASP A 39 -2.69 5.98 27.56
CA ASP A 39 -3.91 5.20 27.79
C ASP A 39 -4.20 4.22 26.66
N LEU A 40 -3.98 4.67 25.41
CA LEU A 40 -4.18 3.84 24.23
C LEU A 40 -3.13 2.73 24.17
N LEU A 41 -1.88 3.04 24.51
CA LEU A 41 -0.80 2.06 24.57
C LEU A 41 -1.06 0.98 25.63
N LYS A 42 -1.61 1.35 26.80
CA LYS A 42 -2.01 0.41 27.84
C LYS A 42 -3.11 -0.54 27.36
N ARG A 43 -4.16 -0.01 26.71
CA ARG A 43 -5.24 -0.84 26.13
C ARG A 43 -4.74 -1.78 25.04
N LEU A 44 -3.84 -1.29 24.19
CA LEU A 44 -3.18 -2.09 23.16
C LEU A 44 -2.39 -3.26 23.75
N ARG A 45 -1.73 -3.08 24.92
CA ARG A 45 -0.99 -4.16 25.60
C ARG A 45 -1.92 -5.25 26.11
N LEU A 46 -3.04 -4.86 26.71
CA LEU A 46 -4.05 -5.81 27.19
C LEU A 46 -4.62 -6.63 26.02
N LEU A 47 -5.02 -5.95 24.93
CA LEU A 47 -5.56 -6.62 23.74
C LEU A 47 -4.54 -7.56 23.08
N ALA A 48 -3.27 -7.18 23.03
CA ALA A 48 -2.20 -8.03 22.51
C ALA A 48 -2.02 -9.29 23.38
N ALA A 49 -2.05 -9.14 24.71
CA ALA A 49 -1.95 -10.24 25.65
C ALA A 49 -3.16 -11.19 25.57
N GLU A 50 -4.38 -10.66 25.49
CA GLU A 50 -5.61 -11.44 25.34
C GLU A 50 -5.62 -12.27 24.06
N ARG A 51 -5.11 -11.72 22.95
CA ARG A 51 -5.05 -12.39 21.65
C ARG A 51 -3.81 -13.28 21.48
N GLY A 52 -2.83 -13.20 22.37
CA GLY A 52 -1.57 -13.92 22.27
C GLY A 52 -0.67 -13.49 21.10
N VAL A 53 -0.84 -12.27 20.59
CA VAL A 53 -0.06 -11.73 19.45
C VAL A 53 0.87 -10.61 19.89
N SER A 54 1.89 -10.33 19.08
CA SER A 54 2.77 -9.20 19.36
C SER A 54 2.05 -7.86 19.14
N MET A 55 2.43 -6.85 19.94
CA MET A 55 1.94 -5.48 19.78
C MET A 55 2.08 -4.97 18.34
N ALA A 56 3.23 -5.23 17.71
CA ALA A 56 3.53 -4.77 16.36
C ALA A 56 2.64 -5.45 15.31
N GLU A 57 2.27 -6.70 15.53
CA GLU A 57 1.38 -7.45 14.64
C GLU A 57 -0.05 -6.93 14.73
N LEU A 58 -0.55 -6.68 15.93
CA LEU A 58 -1.86 -6.08 16.15
C LEU A 58 -1.98 -4.70 15.49
N ILE A 59 -0.92 -3.88 15.58
CA ILE A 59 -0.86 -2.58 14.91
C ILE A 59 -0.86 -2.73 13.39
N ARG A 60 -0.06 -3.65 12.84
CA ARG A 60 -0.02 -3.92 11.38
C ARG A 60 -1.37 -4.41 10.87
N GLU A 61 -2.03 -5.31 11.58
CA GLU A 61 -3.35 -5.83 11.25
C GLU A 61 -4.39 -4.69 11.23
N SER A 62 -4.42 -3.89 12.30
CA SER A 62 -5.35 -2.75 12.42
C SER A 62 -5.14 -1.75 11.27
N LEU A 63 -3.90 -1.43 10.93
CA LEU A 63 -3.59 -0.53 9.81
C LEU A 63 -4.01 -1.12 8.46
N LYS A 64 -3.77 -2.42 8.24
CA LYS A 64 -4.20 -3.13 7.02
C LYS A 64 -5.71 -3.08 6.86
N GLU A 65 -6.45 -3.27 7.95
CA GLU A 65 -7.90 -3.21 7.95
C GLU A 65 -8.41 -1.80 7.64
N VAL A 66 -7.88 -0.78 8.32
CA VAL A 66 -8.28 0.62 8.12
C VAL A 66 -8.03 1.07 6.67
N VAL A 67 -6.86 0.74 6.11
CA VAL A 67 -6.52 1.08 4.72
C VAL A 67 -7.36 0.27 3.74
N GLY A 68 -7.60 -1.02 4.03
CA GLY A 68 -8.45 -1.90 3.21
C GLY A 68 -9.88 -1.40 3.09
N ARG A 69 -10.47 -0.93 4.21
CA ARG A 69 -11.81 -0.32 4.24
C ARG A 69 -11.87 0.98 3.44
N ARG A 70 -10.78 1.75 3.39
CA ARG A 70 -10.72 3.03 2.66
C ARG A 70 -10.39 2.88 1.16
N ARG A 71 -10.48 1.68 0.58
CA ARG A 71 -10.17 1.49 -0.85
C ARG A 71 -11.00 2.44 -1.72
N PRO A 72 -10.39 3.39 -2.43
CA PRO A 72 -11.12 4.27 -3.33
C PRO A 72 -11.77 3.41 -4.42
N ARG A 73 -13.04 3.71 -4.74
CA ARG A 73 -13.72 3.06 -5.87
C ARG A 73 -12.82 3.20 -7.11
N PRO A 74 -12.65 2.13 -7.92
CA PRO A 74 -11.78 2.18 -9.08
C PRO A 74 -12.23 3.34 -9.98
N ARG A 75 -11.34 4.33 -10.12
CA ARG A 75 -11.58 5.51 -10.98
C ARG A 75 -11.20 5.26 -12.43
N SER A 76 -10.84 4.02 -12.78
CA SER A 76 -10.46 3.66 -14.15
C SER A 76 -11.68 3.74 -15.07
N LEU A 77 -11.67 4.76 -15.94
CA LEU A 77 -12.38 4.80 -17.22
C LEU A 77 -13.91 4.59 -17.16
N GLY A 78 -14.59 5.27 -16.24
CA GLY A 78 -16.05 5.29 -16.24
C GLY A 78 -16.72 3.95 -15.92
N ILE A 79 -15.98 2.96 -15.40
CA ILE A 79 -16.56 1.72 -14.88
C ILE A 79 -17.48 2.08 -13.71
N GLY A 80 -18.80 2.00 -13.95
CA GLY A 80 -19.83 2.40 -13.00
C GLY A 80 -20.30 3.87 -13.10
N ALA A 81 -19.77 4.66 -14.03
CA ALA A 81 -20.21 6.04 -14.28
C ALA A 81 -21.49 6.13 -15.13
N SER A 82 -21.92 5.03 -15.74
CA SER A 82 -23.13 4.98 -16.57
C SER A 82 -24.44 5.12 -15.79
N GLY A 83 -24.42 5.01 -14.44
CA GLY A 83 -25.61 5.03 -13.60
C GLY A 83 -26.54 3.81 -13.78
N HIS A 84 -26.16 2.85 -14.64
CA HIS A 84 -26.96 1.68 -14.97
C HIS A 84 -26.38 0.41 -14.32
N VAL A 85 -27.12 -0.12 -13.35
CA VAL A 85 -26.81 -1.38 -12.66
C VAL A 85 -26.97 -2.61 -13.56
N ASP A 86 -27.80 -2.53 -14.61
CA ASP A 86 -28.15 -3.68 -15.48
C ASP A 86 -27.35 -3.75 -16.78
N THR A 87 -26.27 -2.98 -16.93
CA THR A 87 -25.52 -2.87 -18.18
C THR A 87 -25.07 -4.25 -18.69
N ALA A 88 -24.54 -5.10 -17.81
CA ALA A 88 -24.08 -6.44 -18.16
C ALA A 88 -25.22 -7.36 -18.67
N ARG A 89 -26.41 -7.27 -18.07
CA ARG A 89 -27.59 -8.05 -18.49
C ARG A 89 -28.10 -7.63 -19.87
N ARG A 90 -28.08 -6.33 -20.17
CA ARG A 90 -28.59 -5.79 -21.44
C ARG A 90 -27.65 -6.07 -22.61
N THR A 91 -26.34 -6.04 -22.41
CA THR A 91 -25.36 -6.29 -23.49
C THR A 91 -25.53 -7.67 -24.14
N GLY A 92 -25.96 -8.68 -23.37
CA GLY A 92 -26.19 -10.03 -23.93
C GLY A 92 -27.49 -10.17 -24.73
N ALA A 93 -28.51 -9.35 -24.44
CA ALA A 93 -29.84 -9.45 -25.04
C ALA A 93 -30.07 -8.44 -26.18
N GLN A 94 -29.36 -7.31 -26.17
CA GLN A 94 -29.51 -6.24 -27.15
C GLN A 94 -28.25 -6.17 -28.00
N ARG A 95 -28.38 -6.49 -29.29
CA ARG A 95 -27.35 -6.17 -30.28
C ARG A 95 -27.42 -4.65 -30.53
N PRO A 96 -26.37 -3.88 -30.22
CA PRO A 96 -26.38 -2.46 -30.54
C PRO A 96 -26.40 -2.30 -32.06
N GLU A 97 -27.30 -1.48 -32.58
CA GLU A 97 -27.25 -1.12 -33.98
C GLU A 97 -25.96 -0.32 -34.23
N PRO A 98 -25.14 -0.75 -35.20
CA PRO A 98 -23.96 0.01 -35.57
C PRO A 98 -24.44 1.36 -36.11
N ARG A 99 -23.99 2.44 -35.48
CA ARG A 99 -24.18 3.79 -36.03
C ARG A 99 -23.62 3.79 -37.45
N ALA A 100 -24.43 4.23 -38.41
CA ALA A 100 -23.94 4.52 -39.75
C ALA A 100 -22.81 5.55 -39.63
N TRP A 101 -21.62 5.14 -40.03
CA TRP A 101 -20.48 6.02 -40.22
C TRP A 101 -20.91 7.19 -41.15
N ARG A 102 -20.63 8.41 -40.72
CA ARG A 102 -20.65 9.61 -41.56
C ARG A 102 -19.23 10.10 -41.68
#